data_AF-A0A519N6S1-F1
#
_entry.id   AF-A0A519N6S1-F1
#
_cell.length_a   1.000
_cell.length_b   1.000
_cell.length_c   1.000
_cell.angle_alpha   90.00
_cell.angle_beta   90.00
_cell.angle_gamma   90.00
#
_symmetry.space_group_name_H-M   'P 1'
#
loop_
_entity.id
_entity.type
_entity.pdbx_description
1 polymer ?
#
loop_
_entity_poly.entity_id
_entity_poly.type
_entity_poly.pdbx_seq_one_letter_code
_entity_poly.pdbx_strand_id
1 'polypeptide(L)' 'TGAITPGNIAEFITSQRLIIGDIRDTNALKIHLEALFPKLSSIKYKLAVNKYVIQENSQIKDKDSVAIMPPFSGG' A
#
# COMPACT_ATOMS: atom_id res chain seq x y z
N THR A 1 14.04 -5.21 -22.78
CA THR A 1 12.78 -5.51 -22.08
C THR A 1 13.06 -5.53 -20.59
N GLY A 2 12.78 -4.45 -19.87
CA GLY A 2 13.10 -4.35 -18.44
C GLY A 2 12.11 -5.19 -17.62
N ALA A 3 12.60 -6.22 -16.93
CA ALA A 3 11.78 -7.00 -16.02
C ALA A 3 11.38 -6.13 -14.82
N ILE A 4 10.08 -5.91 -14.64
CA ILE A 4 9.54 -5.20 -13.49
C ILE A 4 9.47 -6.20 -12.34
N THR A 5 10.42 -6.11 -11.41
CA THR A 5 10.52 -6.98 -10.22
C THR A 5 9.67 -6.45 -9.06
N PRO A 6 9.33 -7.28 -8.06
CA PRO A 6 8.59 -6.84 -6.87
C PRO A 6 9.26 -5.66 -6.14
N GLY A 7 10.59 -5.62 -6.13
CA GLY A 7 11.37 -4.52 -5.55
C GLY A 7 11.15 -3.19 -6.28
N ASN A 8 11.22 -3.19 -7.61
CA ASN A 8 10.97 -1.99 -8.42
C ASN A 8 9.55 -1.43 -8.23
N ILE A 9 8.56 -2.30 -8.03
CA ILE A 9 7.17 -1.89 -7.80
C ILE A 9 7.01 -1.27 -6.42
N ALA A 10 7.62 -1.88 -5.40
CA ALA A 10 7.58 -1.34 -4.05
C ALA A 10 8.27 0.04 -3.97
N GLU A 11 9.42 0.21 -4.61
CA GLU A 11 10.15 1.48 -4.66
C GLU A 11 9.36 2.55 -5.44
N PHE A 12 8.75 2.17 -6.56
CA PHE A 12 7.90 3.06 -7.36
C PHE A 12 6.69 3.57 -6.58
N ILE A 13 6.03 2.70 -5.81
CA ILE A 13 4.84 3.05 -5.03
C ILE A 13 5.21 3.86 -3.79
N THR A 14 6.27 3.46 -3.07
CA THR A 14 6.80 4.20 -1.90
C THR A 14 7.24 5.62 -2.26
N SER A 15 7.75 5.82 -3.48
CA SER A 15 8.22 7.13 -3.93
C SER A 15 7.09 8.10 -4.31
N GLN A 16 5.84 7.64 -4.37
CA GLN A 16 4.70 8.48 -4.73
C GLN A 16 3.80 8.80 -3.52
N ARG A 17 3.50 10.09 -3.34
CA ARG A 17 2.39 10.52 -2.48
C ARG A 17 1.11 10.56 -3.30
N LEU A 18 0.21 9.61 -3.06
CA LEU A 18 -1.15 9.68 -3.59
C LEU A 18 -2.06 10.40 -2.60
N ILE A 19 -2.85 11.36 -3.11
CA ILE A 19 -3.97 11.96 -2.38
C ILE A 19 -5.21 11.20 -2.82
N ILE A 20 -5.73 10.34 -1.95
CA ILE A 20 -6.90 9.51 -2.23
C ILE A 20 -8.06 10.02 -1.38
N GLY A 21 -9.11 10.50 -2.04
CA GLY A 21 -10.36 10.90 -1.39
C GLY A 21 -11.32 9.73 -1.21
N ASP A 22 -12.24 9.85 -0.25
CA ASP A 22 -13.36 8.91 -0.03
C ASP A 22 -12.97 7.49 0.42
N ILE A 23 -11.77 7.31 0.97
CA ILE A 23 -11.37 6.03 1.58
C ILE A 23 -11.65 6.08 3.09
N ARG A 24 -12.52 5.18 3.57
CA ARG A 24 -12.92 5.11 4.99
C ARG A 24 -12.18 4.04 5.78
N ASP A 25 -11.54 3.11 5.09
CA ASP A 25 -10.92 1.93 5.67
C ASP A 25 -9.85 1.33 4.76
N THR A 26 -8.99 0.53 5.38
CA THR A 26 -7.82 -0.05 4.72
C THR A 26 -8.16 -1.09 3.66
N ASN A 27 -9.33 -1.74 3.73
CA ASN A 27 -9.80 -2.62 2.65
C ASN A 27 -10.18 -1.82 1.40
N ALA A 28 -10.95 -0.75 1.56
CA ALA A 28 -11.23 0.17 0.45
C ALA A 28 -9.94 0.72 -0.16
N LEU A 29 -8.97 1.10 0.68
CA LEU A 29 -7.64 1.52 0.22
C LEU A 29 -6.95 0.43 -0.59
N LYS A 30 -6.93 -0.81 -0.08
CA LYS A 30 -6.31 -1.97 -0.72
C LYS A 30 -6.89 -2.19 -2.12
N ILE A 31 -8.22 -2.21 -2.23
CA ILE A 31 -8.94 -2.38 -3.49
C ILE A 31 -8.57 -1.25 -4.47
N HIS A 32 -8.57 -0.01 -3.99
CA HIS A 32 -8.21 1.15 -4.82
C HIS A 32 -6.77 1.07 -5.32
N LEU A 33 -5.83 0.69 -4.45
CA LEU A 33 -4.42 0.49 -4.80
C LEU A 33 -4.22 -0.64 -5.80
N GLU A 34 -4.91 -1.77 -5.64
CA GLU A 34 -4.84 -2.89 -6.59
C GLU A 34 -5.48 -2.55 -7.93
N ALA A 35 -6.50 -1.67 -7.95
CA ALA A 35 -7.05 -1.15 -9.21
C ALA A 35 -6.06 -0.23 -9.93
N LEU A 36 -5.35 0.64 -9.21
CA LEU A 36 -4.32 1.53 -9.76
C LEU A 36 -3.05 0.77 -10.18
N PHE A 37 -2.67 -0.23 -9.40
CA PHE A 37 -1.47 -1.03 -9.57
C PHE A 37 -1.84 -2.53 -9.51
N PRO A 38 -2.35 -3.12 -10.60
CA PRO A 38 -2.79 -4.53 -10.62
C PRO A 38 -1.69 -5.52 -10.22
N LYS A 39 -0.42 -5.11 -10.37
CA LYS A 39 0.74 -5.90 -9.92
C LYS A 39 0.84 -6.03 -8.40
N LEU A 40 0.29 -5.10 -7.62
CA LEU A 40 0.21 -5.22 -6.16
C LEU A 40 -0.57 -6.47 -5.75
N SER A 41 -1.62 -6.84 -6.49
CA SER A 41 -2.41 -8.05 -6.20
C SER A 41 -1.58 -9.33 -6.31
N SER A 42 -0.48 -9.29 -7.07
CA SER A 42 0.45 -10.41 -7.21
C SER A 42 1.55 -10.43 -6.12
N ILE A 43 1.64 -9.38 -5.28
CA ILE A 43 2.67 -9.22 -4.24
C ILE A 43 2.03 -9.34 -2.86
N LYS A 44 2.67 -10.07 -1.93
CA LYS A 44 2.25 -10.07 -0.52
C LYS A 44 2.79 -8.84 0.19
N TYR A 45 2.04 -7.74 0.18
CA TYR A 45 2.36 -6.53 0.94
C TYR A 45 1.48 -6.41 2.19
N LYS A 46 1.91 -5.59 3.15
CA LYS A 46 1.16 -5.22 4.34
C LYS A 46 0.83 -3.73 4.30
N LEU A 47 -0.24 -3.36 4.99
CA LEU A 47 -0.57 -1.95 5.23
C LEU A 47 -0.16 -1.58 6.65
N ALA A 48 0.37 -0.38 6.81
CA ALA A 48 0.64 0.20 8.13
C ALA A 48 -0.08 1.53 8.26
N VAL A 49 -0.92 1.67 9.28
CA VAL A 49 -1.64 2.91 9.61
C VAL A 49 -0.94 3.55 10.79
N ASN A 50 -0.54 4.82 10.67
CA ASN A 50 0.24 5.55 11.68
C ASN A 50 1.49 4.78 12.17
N LYS A 51 2.21 4.12 11.25
CA LYS A 51 3.38 3.26 11.55
C LYS A 51 3.05 1.94 12.27
N TYR A 52 1.77 1.61 12.47
CA TYR A 52 1.33 0.33 13.02
C TYR A 52 0.87 -0.60 11.91
N VAL A 53 1.48 -1.78 11.85
CA VAL A 53 1.10 -2.82 10.89
C VAL A 53 -0.27 -3.36 11.26
N ILE A 54 -1.24 -3.21 10.35
CA ILE A 54 -2.57 -3.76 10.55
C ILE A 54 -2.63 -5.16 9.94
N GLN A 55 -3.26 -6.09 10.66
CA GLN A 55 -3.48 -7.47 10.20
C GLN A 55 -4.90 -7.68 9.69
N GLU A 56 -5.81 -6.78 10.06
CA GLU A 56 -7.23 -6.80 9.73
C GLU A 56 -7.69 -5.41 9.26
N ASN A 57 -8.89 -5.37 8.67
CA ASN A 57 -9.43 -4.13 8.17
C ASN A 57 -9.56 -3.10 9.30
N SER A 58 -8.92 -1.94 9.13
CA SER A 58 -8.94 -0.83 10.07
C SER A 58 -9.55 0.41 9.43
N GLN A 59 -10.29 1.20 10.20
CA GLN A 59 -10.77 2.50 9.72
C GLN A 59 -9.61 3.48 9.56
N ILE A 60 -9.64 4.23 8.46
CA ILE A 60 -8.71 5.32 8.18
C ILE A 60 -9.47 6.61 8.50
N LYS A 61 -8.93 7.43 9.41
CA LYS A 61 -9.52 8.72 9.77
C LYS A 61 -8.83 9.85 9.02
N ASP A 62 -9.47 11.01 9.04
CA ASP A 62 -8.83 12.24 8.59
C ASP A 62 -7.51 12.43 9.36
N LYS A 63 -6.40 12.64 8.61
CA LYS A 63 -4.99 12.74 9.08
C LYS A 63 -4.26 11.43 9.38
N ASP A 64 -4.89 10.27 9.19
CA ASP A 64 -4.15 9.01 9.25
C ASP A 64 -3.13 8.91 8.11
N SER A 65 -1.91 8.48 8.44
CA SER A 65 -0.89 8.17 7.43
C SER A 65 -0.85 6.68 7.19
N VAL A 66 -1.10 6.25 5.95
CA VAL A 66 -1.05 4.85 5.56
C VAL A 66 0.17 4.58 4.69
N ALA A 67 0.96 3.57 5.06
CA ALA A 67 2.12 3.10 4.32
C ALA A 67 1.88 1.70 3.77
N ILE A 68 2.40 1.46 2.57
CA ILE A 68 2.42 0.14 1.93
C ILE A 68 3.81 -0.44 2.17
N MET A 69 3.85 -1.60 2.80
CA MET A 69 5.10 -2.27 3.15
C MET A 69 5.23 -3.57 2.34
N PRO A 70 6.21 -3.67 1.44
CA PRO A 70 6.54 -4.95 0.81
C PRO A 70 7.04 -5.96 1.85
N PRO A 71 7.09 -7.27 1.51
CA PRO A 71 7.46 -8.32 2.46
C PRO A 71 8.92 -8.23 2.96
N PHE A 72 9.73 -7.31 2.43
CA PHE A 72 11.17 -7.16 2.71
C PHE A 72 11.59 -5.71 3.07
N SER A 73 10.83 -5.01 3.93
CA SER A 73 11.25 -3.69 4.44
C SER A 73 12.03 -3.75 5.78
N GLY A 74 12.39 -4.94 6.26
CA GLY A 74 13.21 -5.11 7.46
C GLY A 74 14.70 -5.12 7.11
N GLY A 75 15.33 -3.94 7.17
CA GLY A 75 16.77 -3.73 7.23
C GLY A 75 17.08 -2.81 8.40
#